data_AF-A0A4U0Y005-F1
#
_entry.id   AF-A0A4U0Y005-F1
#
_cell.length_a   1.000
_cell.length_b   1.000
_cell.length_c   1.000
_cell.angle_alpha   90.00
_cell.angle_beta   90.00
_cell.angle_gamma   90.00
#
_symmetry.space_group_name_H-M   'P 1'
#
loop_
_entity.id
_entity.type
_entity.pdbx_description
1 polymer ?
#
loop_
_entity_poly.entity_id
_entity_poly.type
_entity_poly.pdbx_seq_one_letter_code
_entity_poly.pdbx_strand_id
1 'polypeptide(L)'
;MAGLNASFIVLALRVAQTILALITLGLTAYVANWWSNYWHAISPSQINFLVFASVWTLIPALLYLILVPWRFSDTRAHHKFAILGMETLTMLFWFAGFVALSVFLSDRVCFGHVCSAAKAAAVFAAFEWLLFAGTTAMAVLHVLRTRGRMSNGGKADPNLNIQEGV
;
A
#
# COMPACT_ATOMS: atom_id res chain seq x y z
N MET A 1 -27.33 4.58 -8.16
CA MET A 1 -26.19 5.43 -8.59
C MET A 1 -25.10 5.64 -7.51
N ALA A 2 -25.10 4.92 -6.39
CA ALA A 2 -24.06 5.07 -5.34
C ALA A 2 -22.85 4.11 -5.49
N GLY A 3 -22.96 3.04 -6.29
CA GLY A 3 -21.88 2.05 -6.45
C GLY A 3 -20.75 2.45 -7.41
N LEU A 4 -21.02 3.34 -8.37
CA LEU A 4 -20.02 3.78 -9.36
C LEU A 4 -18.91 4.62 -8.70
N ASN A 5 -19.29 5.52 -7.78
CA ASN A 5 -18.36 6.44 -7.13
C ASN A 5 -17.31 5.70 -6.27
N ALA A 6 -17.70 4.66 -5.54
CA ALA A 6 -16.77 3.94 -4.64
C ALA A 6 -15.70 3.15 -5.43
N SER A 7 -16.10 2.42 -6.46
CA SER A 7 -15.16 1.67 -7.31
C SER A 7 -14.20 2.60 -8.06
N PHE A 8 -14.70 3.74 -8.53
CA PHE A 8 -13.89 4.76 -9.18
C PHE A 8 -12.86 5.38 -8.22
N ILE A 9 -13.25 5.71 -6.98
CA ILE A 9 -12.34 6.24 -5.96
C ILE A 9 -11.23 5.22 -5.63
N VAL A 10 -11.58 3.95 -5.45
CA VAL A 10 -10.58 2.89 -5.19
C VAL A 10 -9.62 2.73 -6.35
N LEU A 11 -10.12 2.76 -7.59
CA LEU A 11 -9.28 2.71 -8.79
C LEU A 11 -8.32 3.91 -8.85
N ALA A 12 -8.83 5.12 -8.62
CA ALA A 12 -8.02 6.33 -8.62
C ALA A 12 -6.92 6.29 -7.57
N LEU A 13 -7.22 5.81 -6.35
CA LEU A 13 -6.22 5.62 -5.30
C LEU A 13 -5.12 4.64 -5.70
N ARG A 14 -5.47 3.52 -6.35
CA ARG A 14 -4.49 2.52 -6.83
C ARG A 14 -3.60 3.09 -7.95
N VAL A 15 -4.18 3.88 -8.86
CA VAL A 15 -3.41 4.57 -9.90
C VAL A 15 -2.44 5.57 -9.28
N ALA A 16 -2.90 6.38 -8.30
CA ALA A 16 -2.04 7.32 -7.60
C ALA A 16 -0.87 6.63 -6.89
N GLN A 17 -1.15 5.54 -6.16
CA GLN A 17 -0.12 4.70 -5.52
C GLN A 17 0.92 4.18 -6.52
N THR A 18 0.46 3.66 -7.65
CA THR A 18 1.34 3.13 -8.70
C THR A 18 2.23 4.22 -9.29
N ILE A 19 1.68 5.40 -9.57
CA ILE A 19 2.43 6.53 -10.13
C ILE A 19 3.50 7.01 -9.15
N LEU A 20 3.15 7.18 -7.87
CA LEU A 20 4.08 7.60 -6.84
C LEU A 20 5.19 6.56 -6.58
N ALA A 21 4.85 5.27 -6.60
CA ALA A 21 5.83 4.19 -6.52
C ALA A 21 6.81 4.20 -7.70
N LEU A 22 6.33 4.46 -8.93
CA LEU A 22 7.16 4.60 -10.13
C LEU A 22 8.07 5.83 -10.08
N ILE A 23 7.53 6.98 -9.65
CA ILE A 23 8.33 8.21 -9.47
C ILE A 23 9.45 7.96 -8.47
N THR A 24 9.13 7.33 -7.33
CA THR A 24 10.12 7.02 -6.31
C THR A 24 11.16 6.02 -6.80
N LEU A 25 10.75 5.02 -7.59
CA LEU A 25 11.67 4.08 -8.23
C LEU A 25 12.64 4.79 -9.16
N GLY A 26 12.15 5.69 -10.01
CA GLY A 26 12.99 6.45 -10.94
C GLY A 26 14.00 7.34 -10.22
N LEU A 27 13.57 8.04 -9.18
CA LEU A 27 14.45 8.91 -8.38
C LEU A 27 15.52 8.10 -7.64
N THR A 28 15.14 6.99 -7.01
CA THR A 28 16.07 6.16 -6.23
C THR A 28 17.01 5.37 -7.13
N ALA A 29 16.55 4.90 -8.30
CA ALA A 29 17.41 4.30 -9.32
C ALA A 29 18.43 5.29 -9.89
N TYR A 30 18.03 6.55 -10.11
CA TYR A 30 18.95 7.62 -10.51
C TYR A 30 20.04 7.85 -9.46
N VAL A 31 19.66 7.95 -8.18
CA VAL A 31 20.61 8.12 -7.07
C VAL A 31 21.55 6.90 -6.95
N ALA A 32 21.03 5.69 -7.11
CA ALA A 32 21.83 4.47 -7.08
C ALA A 32 22.84 4.40 -8.26
N ASN A 33 22.39 4.74 -9.47
CA ASN A 33 23.25 4.78 -10.65
C ASN A 33 24.34 5.85 -10.54
N TRP A 34 24.04 7.01 -9.94
CA TRP A 34 25.05 8.04 -9.68
C TRP A 34 26.16 7.53 -8.75
N TRP A 35 25.80 6.76 -7.72
CA TRP A 35 26.78 6.18 -6.79
C TRP A 35 27.75 5.22 -7.48
N SER A 36 27.23 4.38 -8.38
CA SER A 36 28.04 3.44 -9.17
C SER A 36 28.98 4.15 -10.16
N ASN A 37 28.53 5.24 -10.80
CA ASN A 37 29.32 5.95 -11.80
C ASN A 37 30.36 6.91 -11.19
N TYR A 38 30.00 7.64 -10.13
CA TYR A 38 30.87 8.67 -9.56
C TYR A 38 31.86 8.10 -8.54
N TRP A 39 31.40 7.18 -7.69
CA TRP A 39 32.22 6.63 -6.59
C TRP A 39 32.69 5.20 -6.83
N HIS A 40 32.22 4.53 -7.89
CA HIS A 40 32.44 3.09 -8.13
C HIS A 40 32.14 2.24 -6.89
N ALA A 41 31.13 2.67 -6.12
CA ALA A 41 30.77 2.08 -4.85
C ALA A 41 29.31 1.60 -4.87
N ILE A 42 28.99 0.74 -3.91
CA ILE A 42 27.62 0.27 -3.70
C ILE A 42 26.80 1.42 -3.10
N SER A 43 25.58 1.58 -3.63
CA SER A 43 24.61 2.57 -3.15
C SER A 43 24.22 2.35 -1.67
N PRO A 44 23.88 3.43 -0.93
CA PRO A 44 23.45 3.31 0.46
C PRO A 44 22.24 2.38 0.64
N SER A 45 22.22 1.64 1.76
CA SER A 45 21.14 0.69 2.07
C SER A 45 19.75 1.31 2.09
N GLN A 46 19.62 2.58 2.47
CA GLN A 46 18.36 3.32 2.52
C GLN A 46 17.76 3.53 1.12
N ILE A 47 18.61 3.82 0.13
CA ILE A 47 18.20 3.96 -1.27
C ILE A 47 17.77 2.59 -1.81
N ASN A 48 18.56 1.56 -1.55
CA ASN A 48 18.26 0.19 -2.00
C ASN A 48 16.96 -0.35 -1.38
N PHE A 49 16.67 0.01 -0.13
CA PHE A 49 15.43 -0.36 0.52
C PHE A 49 14.20 0.31 -0.13
N LEU A 50 14.30 1.58 -0.54
CA LEU A 50 13.24 2.25 -1.28
C LEU A 50 13.05 1.68 -2.70
N VAL A 51 14.14 1.29 -3.37
CA VAL A 51 14.04 0.55 -4.65
C VAL A 51 13.28 -0.76 -4.43
N PHE A 52 13.63 -1.51 -3.38
CA PHE A 52 12.89 -2.72 -3.00
C PHE A 52 11.42 -2.43 -2.72
N ALA A 53 11.11 -1.40 -1.92
CA ALA A 53 9.73 -1.04 -1.58
C ALA A 53 8.91 -0.63 -2.81
N SER A 54 9.52 0.10 -3.75
CA SER A 54 8.90 0.44 -5.04
C SER A 54 8.62 -0.82 -5.87
N VAL A 55 9.59 -1.72 -6.02
CA VAL A 55 9.42 -2.98 -6.78
C VAL A 55 8.38 -3.89 -6.12
N TRP A 56 8.40 -3.98 -4.79
CA TRP A 56 7.40 -4.68 -3.98
C TRP A 56 6.00 -4.09 -4.13
N THR A 57 5.90 -2.78 -4.33
CA THR A 57 4.59 -2.15 -4.55
C THR A 57 4.11 -2.44 -5.97
N LEU A 58 4.99 -2.36 -6.97
CA LEU A 58 4.62 -2.55 -8.38
C LEU A 58 4.30 -4.01 -8.72
N ILE A 59 5.14 -4.97 -8.32
CA ILE A 59 4.98 -6.39 -8.74
C ILE A 59 3.77 -7.02 -8.03
N PRO A 60 3.73 -7.12 -6.69
CA PRO A 60 2.56 -7.56 -5.95
C PRO A 60 1.26 -6.79 -6.23
N ALA A 61 1.24 -5.45 -6.36
CA ALA A 61 -0.01 -4.73 -6.59
C ALA A 61 -0.56 -4.97 -8.01
N LEU A 62 0.31 -5.06 -9.03
CA LEU A 62 -0.10 -5.43 -10.39
C LEU A 62 -0.58 -6.88 -10.45
N LEU A 63 0.10 -7.81 -9.77
CA LEU A 63 -0.35 -9.19 -9.65
C LEU A 63 -1.70 -9.28 -8.94
N TYR A 64 -1.94 -8.49 -7.89
CA TYR A 64 -3.22 -8.46 -7.19
C TYR A 64 -4.36 -7.87 -8.04
N LEU A 65 -4.09 -6.81 -8.80
CA LEU A 65 -5.05 -6.18 -9.72
C LEU A 65 -5.43 -7.09 -10.89
N ILE A 66 -4.55 -8.00 -11.31
CA ILE A 66 -4.83 -8.99 -12.36
C ILE A 66 -5.47 -10.26 -11.77
N LEU A 67 -4.99 -10.77 -10.63
CA LEU A 67 -5.47 -12.03 -10.04
C LEU A 67 -6.85 -11.91 -9.38
N VAL A 68 -7.17 -10.77 -8.75
CA VAL A 68 -8.45 -10.62 -8.02
C VAL A 68 -9.66 -10.64 -8.94
N PRO A 69 -9.71 -9.90 -10.07
CA PRO A 69 -10.83 -9.98 -11.01
C PRO A 69 -10.91 -11.34 -11.72
N TRP A 70 -9.76 -12.00 -11.93
CA TRP A 70 -9.67 -13.15 -12.84
C TRP A 70 -9.92 -14.50 -12.16
N ARG A 71 -9.65 -14.64 -10.85
CA ARG A 71 -9.72 -15.96 -10.19
C ARG A 71 -10.72 -16.07 -9.04
N PHE A 72 -11.17 -14.95 -8.47
CA PHE A 72 -11.86 -14.92 -7.18
C PHE A 72 -13.19 -14.14 -7.22
N SER A 73 -14.03 -14.33 -8.24
CA SER A 73 -15.37 -13.74 -8.29
C SER A 73 -16.40 -14.42 -7.37
N ASP A 74 -16.14 -15.64 -6.84
CA ASP A 74 -17.25 -16.55 -6.44
C ASP A 74 -17.23 -17.15 -5.01
N THR A 75 -16.38 -16.73 -4.07
CA THR A 75 -16.28 -17.36 -2.73
C THR A 75 -16.50 -16.38 -1.57
N ARG A 76 -17.63 -16.49 -0.86
CA ARG A 76 -18.06 -15.54 0.21
C ARG A 76 -17.19 -15.50 1.48
N ALA A 77 -16.06 -16.22 1.52
CA ALA A 77 -15.02 -16.13 2.55
C ALA A 77 -13.63 -15.75 1.96
N HIS A 78 -13.64 -15.00 0.84
CA HIS A 78 -12.49 -14.40 0.15
C HIS A 78 -11.48 -13.71 1.09
N HIS A 79 -10.21 -13.73 0.71
CA HIS A 79 -9.00 -13.29 1.42
C HIS A 79 -8.94 -11.83 1.93
N LYS A 80 -9.92 -11.37 2.72
CA LYS A 80 -9.91 -10.03 3.36
C LYS A 80 -8.68 -9.80 4.22
N PHE A 81 -8.22 -10.87 4.90
CA PHE A 81 -7.01 -10.83 5.73
C PHE A 81 -5.72 -10.80 4.92
N ALA A 82 -5.67 -11.41 3.72
CA ALA A 82 -4.47 -11.35 2.89
C ALA A 82 -4.32 -9.98 2.22
N ILE A 83 -5.42 -9.38 1.75
CA ILE A 83 -5.43 -8.00 1.25
C ILE A 83 -5.02 -7.04 2.36
N LEU A 84 -5.62 -7.17 3.54
CA LEU A 84 -5.28 -6.35 4.70
C LEU A 84 -3.81 -6.55 5.12
N GLY A 85 -3.33 -7.79 5.15
CA GLY A 85 -1.93 -8.13 5.45
C GLY A 85 -0.97 -7.52 4.42
N MET A 86 -1.31 -7.57 3.14
CA MET A 86 -0.50 -6.99 2.08
C MET A 86 -0.45 -5.46 2.15
N GLU A 87 -1.59 -4.80 2.38
CA GLU A 87 -1.66 -3.34 2.53
C GLU A 87 -0.92 -2.86 3.77
N THR A 88 -1.10 -3.54 4.91
CA THR A 88 -0.37 -3.22 6.16
C THR A 88 1.13 -3.41 6.01
N LEU A 89 1.57 -4.52 5.40
CA LEU A 89 2.99 -4.76 5.16
C LEU A 89 3.60 -3.71 4.23
N THR A 90 2.90 -3.35 3.17
CA THR A 90 3.34 -2.32 2.22
C THR A 90 3.40 -0.95 2.88
N MET A 91 2.39 -0.59 3.69
CA MET A 91 2.41 0.62 4.53
C MET A 91 3.65 0.65 5.43
N LEU A 92 4.00 -0.45 6.09
CA LEU A 92 5.18 -0.52 6.96
C LEU A 92 6.49 -0.35 6.19
N PHE A 93 6.60 -0.90 4.99
CA PHE A 93 7.77 -0.71 4.14
C PHE A 93 7.93 0.75 3.71
N TRP A 94 6.85 1.41 3.26
CA TRP A 94 6.93 2.83 2.92
C TRP A 94 7.25 3.71 4.12
N PHE A 95 6.70 3.39 5.31
CA PHE A 95 7.02 4.08 6.56
C PHE A 95 8.51 3.98 6.89
N ALA A 96 9.04 2.76 6.93
CA ALA A 96 10.45 2.53 7.24
C ALA A 96 11.37 3.19 6.21
N GLY A 97 10.99 3.15 4.93
CA GLY A 97 11.82 3.65 3.83
C GLY A 97 11.94 5.17 3.82
N PHE A 98 10.84 5.89 3.96
CA PHE A 98 10.90 7.36 3.98
C PHE A 98 11.64 7.86 5.22
N VAL A 99 11.42 7.26 6.40
CA VAL A 99 12.11 7.64 7.64
C VAL A 99 13.60 7.37 7.53
N ALA A 100 14.00 6.18 7.07
CA ALA A 100 15.40 5.82 6.92
C ALA A 100 16.13 6.77 5.96
N LEU A 101 15.51 7.12 4.82
CA LEU A 101 16.11 8.07 3.88
C LEU A 101 16.18 9.49 4.46
N SER A 102 15.16 9.92 5.19
CA SER A 102 15.12 11.26 5.81
C SER A 102 16.20 11.43 6.88
N VAL A 103 16.41 10.42 7.73
CA VAL A 103 17.49 10.42 8.72
C VAL A 103 18.85 10.42 8.05
N PHE A 104 19.06 9.56 7.04
CA PHE A 104 20.31 9.52 6.29
C PHE A 104 20.67 10.85 5.61
N LEU A 105 19.66 11.58 5.13
CA LEU A 105 19.84 12.92 4.55
C LEU A 105 20.05 14.02 5.60
N SER A 106 19.56 13.83 6.82
CA SER A 106 19.69 14.81 7.92
C SER A 106 21.08 14.77 8.54
N ASP A 107 21.68 13.58 8.63
CA ASP A 107 23.03 13.38 9.18
C ASP A 107 24.17 13.79 8.23
N ARG A 108 23.86 14.20 7.00
CA ARG A 108 24.87 14.47 5.97
C ARG A 108 24.63 15.77 5.24
N VAL A 109 25.70 16.54 5.09
CA VAL A 109 25.71 17.70 4.19
C VAL A 109 25.74 17.18 2.75
N CYS A 110 24.67 17.47 2.01
CA CYS A 110 24.41 16.90 0.70
C CYS A 110 24.00 18.04 -0.26
N PHE A 111 24.74 18.17 -1.37
CA PHE A 111 24.58 19.23 -2.36
C PHE A 111 24.52 18.66 -3.79
N GLY A 112 23.85 19.41 -4.70
CA GLY A 112 23.72 19.04 -6.11
C GLY A 112 22.43 18.30 -6.47
N HIS A 113 22.28 18.00 -7.76
CA HIS A 113 21.04 17.43 -8.34
C HIS A 113 20.65 16.07 -7.74
N VAL A 114 21.62 15.26 -7.38
CA VAL A 114 21.41 13.94 -6.75
C VAL A 114 20.81 14.09 -5.36
N CYS A 115 21.22 15.13 -4.63
CA CYS A 115 20.66 15.43 -3.33
C CYS A 115 19.21 15.86 -3.41
N SER A 116 18.90 16.74 -4.37
CA SER A 116 17.52 17.16 -4.64
C SER A 116 16.65 15.99 -5.06
N ALA A 117 17.19 15.06 -5.86
CA ALA A 117 16.49 13.83 -6.23
C ALA A 117 16.23 12.92 -5.01
N ALA A 118 17.21 12.75 -4.12
CA ALA A 118 17.04 11.97 -2.89
C ALA A 118 16.03 12.61 -1.93
N LYS A 119 16.05 13.95 -1.78
CA LYS A 119 15.05 14.69 -1.00
C LYS A 119 13.65 14.52 -1.58
N ALA A 120 13.53 14.65 -2.90
CA ALA A 120 12.27 14.41 -3.60
C ALA A 120 11.77 12.97 -3.39
N ALA A 121 12.66 11.97 -3.48
CA ALA A 121 12.31 10.57 -3.23
C ALA A 121 11.78 10.36 -1.81
N ALA A 122 12.37 10.99 -0.79
CA ALA A 122 11.88 10.92 0.58
C ALA A 122 10.46 11.50 0.72
N VAL A 123 10.19 12.64 0.06
CA VAL A 123 8.86 13.28 0.08
C VAL A 123 7.82 12.44 -0.64
N PHE A 124 8.12 11.92 -1.85
CA PHE A 124 7.19 11.04 -2.57
C PHE A 124 6.93 9.74 -1.81
N ALA A 125 7.94 9.15 -1.18
CA ALA A 125 7.78 8.00 -0.31
C ALA A 125 6.87 8.28 0.91
N ALA A 126 6.93 9.49 1.47
CA ALA A 126 6.04 9.90 2.56
C ALA A 126 4.58 10.05 2.10
N PHE A 127 4.34 10.60 0.91
CA PHE A 127 3.00 10.65 0.32
C PHE A 127 2.46 9.25 0.02
N GLU A 128 3.32 8.36 -0.47
CA GLU A 128 2.94 6.97 -0.72
C GLU A 128 2.56 6.24 0.57
N TRP A 129 3.33 6.47 1.64
CA TRP A 129 2.98 5.98 2.97
C TRP A 129 1.59 6.47 3.42
N LEU A 130 1.26 7.76 3.24
CA LEU A 130 -0.05 8.32 3.61
C LEU A 130 -1.19 7.65 2.82
N LEU A 131 -1.00 7.39 1.53
CA LEU A 131 -2.00 6.68 0.73
C LEU A 131 -2.22 5.26 1.25
N PHE A 132 -1.15 4.50 1.51
CA PHE A 132 -1.26 3.16 2.07
C PHE A 132 -1.82 3.14 3.49
N ALA A 133 -1.51 4.13 4.31
CA ALA A 133 -2.10 4.27 5.64
C ALA A 133 -3.61 4.53 5.54
N GLY A 134 -4.02 5.40 4.61
CA GLY A 134 -5.43 5.68 4.34
C GLY A 134 -6.20 4.45 3.87
N THR A 135 -5.68 3.71 2.87
CA THR A 135 -6.35 2.50 2.38
C THR A 135 -6.40 1.40 3.43
N THR A 136 -5.32 1.20 4.18
CA THR A 136 -5.27 0.27 5.30
C THR A 136 -6.30 0.63 6.38
N ALA A 137 -6.41 1.90 6.77
CA ALA A 137 -7.39 2.35 7.76
C ALA A 137 -8.82 2.09 7.30
N MET A 138 -9.14 2.38 6.03
CA MET A 138 -10.45 2.06 5.45
C MET A 138 -10.74 0.55 5.48
N ALA A 139 -9.75 -0.28 5.14
CA ALA A 139 -9.87 -1.73 5.17
C ALA A 139 -10.11 -2.26 6.59
N VAL A 140 -9.36 -1.77 7.59
CA VAL A 140 -9.54 -2.11 9.00
C VAL A 140 -10.94 -1.74 9.49
N LEU A 141 -11.38 -0.50 9.22
CA LEU A 141 -12.71 -0.03 9.63
C LEU A 141 -13.83 -0.87 8.99
N HIS A 142 -13.66 -1.28 7.73
CA HIS A 142 -14.62 -2.15 7.05
C HIS A 142 -14.72 -3.53 7.73
N VAL A 143 -13.60 -4.12 8.12
CA VAL A 143 -13.57 -5.40 8.87
C VAL A 143 -14.23 -5.26 10.25
N LEU A 144 -13.92 -4.20 10.98
CA LEU A 144 -14.49 -3.94 12.31
C LEU A 144 -16.02 -3.73 12.25
N ARG A 145 -16.51 -2.93 11.30
CA ARG A 145 -17.96 -2.71 11.11
C ARG A 145 -18.69 -3.97 10.68
N THR A 146 -18.06 -4.82 9.86
CA THR A 146 -18.66 -6.10 9.44
C THR A 146 -18.76 -7.09 10.60
N ARG A 147 -17.77 -7.12 11.50
CA ARG A 147 -17.82 -7.91 12.74
C ARG A 147 -18.96 -7.44 13.68
N GLY A 148 -19.16 -6.13 13.85
CA GLY A 148 -20.24 -5.59 14.68
C GLY A 148 -21.65 -5.97 14.21
N ARG A 149 -21.87 -6.07 12.89
CA ARG A 149 -23.16 -6.52 12.32
C ARG A 149 -23.44 -8.01 12.56
N MET A 150 -22.43 -8.88 12.48
CA MET A 150 -22.60 -10.30 12.83
C MET A 150 -22.86 -10.50 14.32
N SER A 151 -22.24 -9.70 15.19
CA SER A 151 -22.49 -9.75 16.64
C SER A 151 -23.91 -9.31 17.02
N ASN A 152 -24.53 -8.41 16.25
CA ASN A 152 -25.90 -7.93 16.53
C ASN A 152 -27.00 -8.76 15.84
N GLY A 153 -26.65 -9.55 14.81
CA GLY A 153 -27.53 -10.55 14.18
C GLY A 153 -27.58 -11.90 14.92
N GLY A 154 -26.83 -12.03 16.04
CA GLY A 154 -26.84 -13.20 16.93
C GLY A 154 -27.94 -13.17 18.00
N LYS A 155 -28.76 -12.12 18.08
CA LYS A 155 -30.08 -12.24 18.71
C LYS A 155 -30.95 -13.02 17.73
N ALA A 156 -30.90 -14.35 17.85
CA ALA A 156 -31.86 -15.24 17.22
C ALA A 156 -33.26 -14.72 17.57
N ASP A 157 -34.04 -14.35 16.55
CA ASP A 157 -35.47 -14.12 16.72
C ASP A 157 -36.07 -15.45 17.20
N PRO A 158 -36.60 -15.54 18.43
CA PRO A 158 -37.13 -16.79 18.98
C PRO A 158 -38.40 -17.28 18.26
N ASN A 159 -38.91 -16.51 17.30
CA ASN A 159 -40.19 -16.75 16.61
C ASN A 159 -40.06 -17.44 15.24
N LEU A 160 -38.87 -17.86 14.80
CA LEU A 160 -38.72 -18.47 13.47
C LEU A 160 -39.03 -19.98 13.42
N ASN A 161 -39.70 -20.54 14.45
CA ASN A 161 -39.96 -21.98 14.50
C ASN A 161 -41.26 -22.37 15.23
N ILE A 162 -42.41 -21.83 14.81
CA ILE A 162 -43.70 -22.49 15.06
C ILE A 162 -44.63 -22.16 13.90
N GLN A 163 -44.73 -23.03 12.90
CA GLN A 163 -45.94 -23.30 12.08
C GLN A 163 -45.55 -24.20 10.89
N GLU A 164 -45.15 -25.45 11.17
CA GLU A 164 -45.40 -26.58 10.27
C GLU A 164 -45.65 -27.82 11.13
N GLY A 165 -46.85 -28.38 11.03
CA GLY A 165 -47.33 -29.56 11.75
C GLY A 165 -48.57 -29.26 12.58
N VAL A 166 -49.77 -29.25 11.98
CA VAL A 166 -50.60 -30.42 11.63
C VAL A 166 -51.50 -30.05 10.44
#